data_AF-A0AAW1ICN8-F1
#
_entry.id   AF-A0AAW1ICN8-F1
#
_cell.length_a   1.000
_cell.length_b   1.000
_cell.length_c   1.000
_cell.angle_alpha   90.00
_cell.angle_beta   90.00
_cell.angle_gamma   90.00
#
_symmetry.space_group_name_H-M   'P 1'
#
loop_
_entity.id
_entity.type
_entity.pdbx_description
1 polymer ?
#
loop_
_entity_poly.entity_id
_entity_poly.type
_entity_poly.pdbx_seq_one_letter_code
_entity_poly.pdbx_strand_id
1 'polypeptide(L)'
;MLCTVMESIIMYGASIWGKAVTKDVHRKALRSVQRKTAIRVVSAHRTASTSALQAIARMPPIDLLVEHRAAVESQGGHSKDRECYKLSHECHQLIYSWSTGRQ
;
A
#
# COMPACT_ATOMS: atom_id res chain seq x y z
N MET A 1 2.03 17.98 5.11
CA MET A 1 3.21 17.12 5.28
C MET A 1 2.97 15.91 6.18
N LEU A 2 2.23 16.00 7.29
CA LEU A 2 1.92 14.84 8.14
C LEU A 2 1.07 13.75 7.47
N CYS A 3 0.12 14.13 6.59
CA CYS A 3 -0.79 13.21 5.92
C CYS A 3 -0.07 12.21 5.01
N THR A 4 0.86 12.70 4.18
CA THR A 4 1.58 11.87 3.19
C THR A 4 2.54 10.89 3.86
N VAL A 5 3.16 11.28 4.96
CA VAL A 5 4.03 10.40 5.77
C VAL A 5 3.20 9.30 6.43
N MET A 6 2.08 9.64 7.05
CA MET A 6 1.15 8.66 7.63
C MET A 6 0.69 7.65 6.57
N GLU A 7 0.28 8.15 5.40
CA GLU A 7 -0.18 7.33 4.29
C GLU A 7 0.92 6.35 3.82
N SER A 8 2.15 6.84 3.68
CA SER A 8 3.30 6.01 3.29
C SER A 8 3.59 4.91 4.32
N ILE A 9 3.58 5.23 5.62
CA ILE A 9 3.82 4.26 6.70
C ILE A 9 2.72 3.19 6.72
N ILE A 10 1.46 3.62 6.61
CA ILE A 10 0.32 2.72 6.61
C ILE A 10 0.34 1.82 5.37
N MET A 11 0.68 2.35 4.21
CA MET A 11 0.77 1.57 2.98
C MET A 11 1.93 0.57 3.02
N TYR A 12 3.09 0.96 3.55
CA TYR A 12 4.19 0.04 3.80
C TYR A 12 3.78 -1.09 4.77
N GLY A 13 3.06 -0.72 5.84
CA GLY A 13 2.46 -1.69 6.74
C GLY A 13 1.44 -2.57 6.04
N ALA A 14 0.61 -2.02 5.16
CA ALA A 14 -0.46 -2.73 4.46
C ALA A 14 0.07 -3.79 3.48
N SER A 15 1.15 -3.52 2.74
CA SER A 15 1.75 -4.51 1.84
C SER A 15 2.32 -5.71 2.62
N ILE A 16 2.84 -5.47 3.82
CA ILE A 16 3.34 -6.53 4.72
C ILE A 16 2.17 -7.25 5.41
N TRP A 17 1.13 -6.51 5.78
CA TRP A 17 0.00 -7.04 6.53
C TRP A 17 -1.02 -7.74 5.64
N GLY A 18 -1.05 -7.49 4.33
CA GLY A 18 -1.92 -8.18 3.37
C GLY A 18 -3.37 -8.31 3.87
N LYS A 19 -3.90 -9.55 3.89
CA LYS A 19 -5.24 -9.90 4.42
C LYS A 19 -5.42 -9.65 5.93
N ALA A 20 -4.39 -9.27 6.68
CA ALA A 20 -4.54 -8.87 8.07
C ALA A 20 -5.20 -7.49 8.18
N VAL A 21 -5.01 -6.58 7.24
CA VAL A 21 -5.67 -5.25 7.27
C VAL A 21 -7.19 -5.35 7.20
N THR A 22 -7.74 -6.40 6.60
CA THR A 22 -9.18 -6.68 6.59
C THR A 22 -9.78 -7.00 7.96
N LYS A 23 -8.97 -7.30 8.99
CA LYS A 23 -9.49 -7.50 10.35
C LYS A 23 -9.89 -6.17 10.97
N ASP A 24 -11.07 -6.14 11.58
CA ASP A 24 -11.64 -4.96 12.21
C ASP A 24 -10.74 -4.30 13.27
N VAL A 25 -9.94 -5.09 13.98
CA VAL A 25 -9.01 -4.59 15.00
C VAL A 25 -7.97 -3.66 14.37
N HIS A 26 -7.38 -4.08 13.25
CA HIS A 26 -6.38 -3.28 12.54
C HIS A 26 -7.04 -2.06 11.89
N ARG A 27 -8.23 -2.22 11.31
CA ARG A 27 -9.01 -1.10 10.75
C ARG A 27 -9.34 -0.02 11.78
N LYS A 28 -9.72 -0.40 13.00
CA LYS A 28 -9.97 0.54 14.11
C LYS A 28 -8.70 1.28 14.54
N ALA A 29 -7.58 0.57 14.66
CA ALA A 29 -6.29 1.18 14.99
C ALA A 29 -5.87 2.20 13.93
N LEU A 30 -5.98 1.84 12.65
CA LEU A 30 -5.67 2.69 11.50
C LEU A 30 -6.54 3.96 11.46
N ARG A 31 -7.86 3.82 11.67
CA ARG A 31 -8.78 4.97 11.77
C ARG A 31 -8.47 5.87 12.96
N SER A 32 -8.03 5.30 14.08
CA SER A 32 -7.60 6.09 15.26
C SER A 32 -6.36 6.94 14.95
N VAL A 33 -5.36 6.37 14.27
CA VAL A 33 -4.17 7.10 13.81
C VAL A 33 -4.55 8.20 12.82
N GLN A 34 -5.42 7.88 11.85
CA GLN A 34 -5.91 8.84 10.86
C GLN A 34 -6.68 10.00 11.51
N ARG A 35 -7.51 9.72 12.51
CA ARG A 35 -8.23 10.76 13.24
C ARG A 35 -7.27 11.67 14.01
N LYS A 36 -6.27 11.10 14.69
CA LYS A 36 -5.27 11.88 15.43
C LYS A 36 -4.47 12.80 14.52
N THR A 37 -4.09 12.34 13.33
CA THR A 37 -3.41 13.17 12.33
C THR A 37 -4.32 14.25 11.78
N ALA A 38 -5.57 13.94 11.43
CA ALA A 38 -6.54 14.94 10.96
C ALA A 38 -6.81 16.04 12.00
N ILE A 39 -6.94 15.68 13.28
CA ILE A 39 -7.07 16.66 14.38
C ILE A 39 -5.85 17.59 14.45
N ARG A 40 -4.63 17.06 14.30
CA ARG A 40 -3.40 17.88 14.34
C ARG A 40 -3.25 18.78 13.11
N VAL A 41 -3.71 18.32 11.95
CA VAL A 41 -3.62 19.08 10.69
C VAL A 41 -4.62 20.24 10.68
N VAL A 42 -5.84 20.00 11.16
CA VAL A 42 -6.91 21.02 11.20
C VAL A 42 -6.88 21.82 12.50
N SER A 43 -6.10 21.39 13.50
CA SER A 43 -6.09 21.96 14.87
C SER A 43 -7.49 22.03 15.49
N ALA A 44 -8.33 21.02 15.24
CA ALA A 44 -9.74 21.00 15.61
C ALA A 44 -10.01 20.37 17.00
N HIS A 45 -11.20 20.63 17.55
CA HIS A 45 -11.64 19.99 18.79
C HIS A 45 -11.78 18.46 18.67
N ARG A 46 -11.52 17.77 19.78
CA ARG A 46 -11.55 16.30 19.91
C ARG A 46 -12.93 15.69 19.63
N THR A 47 -14.01 16.46 19.69
CA THR A 47 -15.41 16.04 19.48
C THR A 47 -15.86 16.16 18.02
N ALA A 48 -15.09 16.82 17.15
CA ALA A 48 -15.46 16.99 15.75
C ALA A 48 -15.59 15.64 15.03
N SER A 49 -16.57 15.51 14.13
CA SER A 49 -16.76 14.28 13.33
C SER A 49 -15.52 13.95 12.50
N THR A 50 -15.14 12.68 12.42
CA THR A 50 -13.98 12.23 11.63
C THR A 50 -14.14 12.55 10.14
N SER A 51 -15.36 12.40 9.59
CA SER A 51 -15.63 12.70 8.18
C SER A 51 -15.48 14.20 7.87
N ALA A 52 -15.90 15.07 8.78
CA ALA A 52 -15.72 16.51 8.66
C ALA A 52 -14.23 16.89 8.71
N LEU A 53 -13.48 16.31 9.65
CA LEU A 53 -12.03 16.54 9.75
C LEU A 53 -11.28 16.08 8.50
N GLN A 54 -11.66 14.92 7.94
CA GLN A 54 -11.11 14.41 6.69
C GLN A 54 -11.39 15.33 5.51
N ALA A 55 -12.62 15.83 5.38
CA ALA A 55 -13.00 16.76 4.33
C ALA A 55 -12.19 18.07 4.41
N ILE A 56 -12.07 18.65 5.61
CA ILE A 56 -11.31 19.89 5.83
C ILE A 56 -9.80 19.65 5.63
N ALA A 57 -9.28 18.52 6.09
CA ALA A 57 -7.87 18.13 5.92
C ALA A 57 -7.53 17.65 4.50
N ARG A 58 -8.52 17.58 3.59
CA ARG A 58 -8.39 16.99 2.24
C ARG A 58 -7.78 15.59 2.27
N MET A 59 -8.15 14.80 3.29
CA MET A 59 -7.60 13.48 3.54
C MET A 59 -8.65 12.41 3.21
N PRO A 60 -8.40 11.51 2.25
CA PRO A 60 -9.33 10.43 1.95
C PRO A 60 -9.38 9.39 3.09
N PRO A 61 -10.54 8.77 3.37
CA PRO A 61 -10.66 7.67 4.32
C PRO A 61 -9.70 6.51 4.01
N ILE A 62 -9.14 5.92 5.07
CA ILE A 62 -8.13 4.87 4.93
C ILE A 62 -8.61 3.62 4.19
N ASP A 63 -9.89 3.29 4.31
CA ASP A 63 -10.46 2.10 3.66
C ASP A 63 -10.43 2.25 2.14
N LEU A 64 -10.77 3.43 1.63
CA LEU A 64 -10.73 3.74 0.21
C LEU A 64 -9.29 3.78 -0.33
N LEU A 65 -8.34 4.27 0.48
CA LEU A 65 -6.92 4.25 0.12
C LEU A 65 -6.38 2.83 -0.01
N VAL A 66 -6.72 1.96 0.94
CA VAL A 66 -6.32 0.54 0.91
C VAL A 66 -6.95 -0.17 -0.28
N GLU A 67 -8.23 0.06 -0.55
CA GLU A 67 -8.94 -0.53 -1.70
C GLU A 67 -8.34 -0.07 -3.03
N HIS A 68 -8.10 1.23 -3.19
CA HIS A 68 -7.44 1.77 -4.38
C HIS A 68 -6.03 1.17 -4.58
N ARG A 69 -5.25 1.05 -3.51
CA ARG A 69 -3.90 0.47 -3.58
C ARG A 69 -3.93 -1.02 -3.88
N ALA A 70 -4.84 -1.77 -3.28
CA ALA A 70 -5.04 -3.19 -3.57
C ALA A 70 -5.42 -3.41 -5.04
N ALA A 71 -6.29 -2.55 -5.59
CA ALA A 71 -6.61 -2.55 -7.02
C ALA A 71 -5.36 -2.30 -7.87
N VAL A 72 -4.54 -1.30 -7.54
CA VAL A 72 -3.26 -1.03 -8.25
C VAL A 72 -2.27 -2.20 -8.13
N GLU A 73 -2.13 -2.81 -6.96
CA GLU A 73 -1.22 -3.95 -6.75
C GLU A 73 -1.64 -5.18 -7.55
N SER A 74 -2.94 -5.47 -7.62
CA SER A 74 -3.46 -6.56 -8.46
C SER A 74 -3.16 -6.35 -9.96
N GLN A 75 -3.00 -5.10 -10.41
CA GLN A 75 -2.63 -4.76 -11.78
C GLN A 75 -1.11 -4.79 -11.99
N GLY A 76 -0.33 -4.32 -11.01
CA GLY A 76 1.13 -4.19 -11.11
C GLY A 76 1.94 -5.46 -10.81
N GLY A 77 1.41 -6.36 -9.96
CA GLY A 77 2.05 -7.63 -9.61
C GLY A 77 2.26 -8.52 -10.83
N HIS A 78 1.24 -8.62 -11.70
CA HIS A 78 1.31 -9.46 -12.91
C HIS A 78 2.43 -9.06 -13.88
N SER A 79 2.83 -7.78 -13.89
CA SER A 79 3.92 -7.26 -14.71
C SER A 79 5.30 -7.58 -14.12
N LYS A 80 5.51 -7.33 -12.83
CA LYS A 80 6.82 -7.57 -12.18
C LYS A 80 7.14 -9.05 -12.03
N ASP A 81 6.13 -9.87 -11.76
CA ASP A 81 6.28 -11.33 -11.60
C ASP A 81 6.64 -11.99 -12.95
N ARG A 82 6.02 -11.52 -14.04
CA ARG A 82 6.26 -12.03 -15.39
C ARG A 82 7.62 -11.64 -15.95
N GLU A 83 8.11 -10.43 -15.62
CA GLU A 83 9.44 -9.96 -16.02
C GLU A 83 10.54 -10.69 -15.23
N CYS A 84 10.36 -10.90 -13.93
CA CYS A 84 11.29 -11.68 -13.10
C CYS A 84 11.37 -13.15 -13.54
N TYR A 85 10.24 -13.77 -13.91
CA TYR A 85 10.23 -15.12 -14.50
C TYR A 85 10.88 -15.16 -15.89
N LYS A 86 10.65 -14.16 -16.75
CA LYS A 86 11.29 -14.07 -18.07
C LYS A 86 12.80 -13.96 -17.95
N LEU A 87 13.30 -13.07 -17.10
CA LEU A 87 14.72 -12.88 -16.87
C LEU A 87 15.37 -14.15 -16.27
N SER A 88 14.67 -14.81 -15.34
CA SER A 88 15.12 -16.10 -14.78
C SER A 88 15.15 -17.22 -15.84
N HIS A 89 14.14 -17.30 -16.71
CA HIS A 89 14.07 -18.28 -17.79
C HIS A 89 15.13 -18.00 -18.88
N GLU A 90 15.36 -16.74 -19.25
CA GLU A 90 16.44 -16.35 -20.17
C GLU A 90 17.82 -16.69 -19.60
N CYS A 91 18.09 -16.39 -18.33
CA CYS A 91 19.33 -16.80 -17.67
C CYS A 91 19.49 -18.33 -17.67
N HIS A 92 18.43 -19.09 -17.38
CA HIS A 92 18.49 -20.54 -17.38
C HIS A 92 18.76 -21.12 -18.79
N GLN A 93 18.10 -20.56 -19.81
CA GLN A 93 18.33 -20.93 -21.22
C GLN A 93 19.74 -20.56 -21.69
N LEU A 94 20.26 -19.40 -21.28
CA LEU A 94 21.64 -19.00 -21.57
C LEU A 94 22.63 -19.96 -20.91
N ILE A 95 22.45 -20.32 -19.63
CA ILE A 95 23.30 -21.29 -18.92
C ILE A 95 23.29 -22.66 -19.63
N TYR A 96 22.12 -23.16 -20.04
CA TYR A 96 22.03 -24.42 -20.80
C TYR A 96 22.65 -24.33 -22.20
N SER A 97 22.57 -23.17 -22.86
CA SER A 97 23.19 -22.95 -24.18
C SER A 97 24.71 -22.91 -24.11
N TRP A 98 25.28 -22.38 -23.02
CA TRP A 98 26.73 -22.39 -22.77
C TRP A 98 27.24 -23.81 -22.46
N SER A 99 26.42 -24.64 -21.82
CA SER A 99 26.76 -26.04 -21.52
C SER A 99 26.72 -26.98 -22.72
N THR A 100 26.03 -26.62 -23.81
CA THR A 100 25.81 -27.51 -24.97
C THR A 100 26.73 -27.23 -26.16
N GLY A 101 27.77 -26.40 -25.98
CA GLY A 101 28.85 -26.27 -26.96
C GLY A 101 28.37 -25.86 -28.36
N ARG A 102 27.76 -24.69 -28.47
CA ARG A 102 27.49 -24.07 -29.77
C ARG A 102 28.74 -23.32 -30.23
N GLN A 103 29.61 -24.01 -31.00
CA GLN A 103 30.52 -23.38 -31.95
C GLN A 103 29.76 -22.98 -33.21
#